data_AF-T2JQ80-F1
#
_entry.id   AF-T2JQ80-F1
#
_cell.length_a   1.000
_cell.length_b   1.000
_cell.length_c   1.000
_cell.angle_alpha   90.00
_cell.angle_beta   90.00
_cell.angle_gamma   90.00
#
_symmetry.space_group_name_H-M   'P 1'
#
loop_
_entity.id
_entity.type
_entity.pdbx_description
1 polymer ?
#
loop_
_entity_poly.entity_id
_entity_poly.type
_entity_poly.pdbx_seq_one_letter_code
_entity_poly.pdbx_strand_id
1 'polypeptide(L)' 'MSVGDTSFLDYKNIKVKREEYGPTGNGGNGLILHTSLAVDPDCGQPLGILWEKVWKREKLEKGKKNKRTRTFMKKNLISG' A
#
# COMPACT_ATOMS: atom_id res chain seq x y z
N MET A 1 -7.83 18.50 -6.05
CA MET A 1 -8.30 17.10 -5.84
C MET A 1 -7.09 16.20 -5.64
N SER A 2 -7.23 15.00 -5.07
CA SER A 2 -6.10 14.05 -4.99
C SER A 2 -6.53 12.62 -5.30
N VAL A 3 -5.69 11.89 -6.03
CA VAL A 3 -5.89 10.46 -6.35
C VAL A 3 -4.87 9.64 -5.59
N GLY A 4 -5.35 8.69 -4.77
CA GLY A 4 -4.50 7.78 -4.00
C GLY A 4 -4.57 6.36 -4.53
N ASP A 5 -3.42 5.70 -4.67
CA ASP A 5 -3.35 4.29 -5.05
C ASP A 5 -2.15 3.58 -4.41
N THR A 6 -2.17 2.23 -4.38
CA THR A 6 -1.12 1.39 -3.82
C THR A 6 -0.50 0.49 -4.89
N SER A 7 0.81 0.62 -5.09
CA SER A 7 1.60 -0.17 -6.03
C SER A 7 2.72 -0.95 -5.32
N PHE A 8 3.40 -1.85 -6.06
CA PHE A 8 4.55 -2.60 -5.55
C PHE A 8 5.83 -2.20 -6.28
N LEU A 9 6.90 -1.95 -5.52
CA LEU A 9 8.26 -1.86 -6.02
C LEU A 9 8.86 -3.26 -5.99
N ASP A 10 8.73 -4.02 -7.09
CA ASP A 10 9.22 -5.40 -7.20
C ASP A 10 10.66 -5.45 -7.69
N TYR A 11 11.57 -5.92 -6.83
CA TYR A 11 13.00 -6.01 -7.12
C TYR A 11 13.42 -7.38 -7.68
N LYS A 12 12.48 -8.32 -7.89
CA LYS A 12 12.68 -9.64 -8.52
C LYS A 12 14.00 -10.35 -8.14
N ASN A 13 15.03 -10.15 -8.98
CA ASN A 13 16.31 -10.85 -8.98
C ASN A 13 17.38 -10.18 -8.10
N ILE A 14 17.12 -9.01 -7.50
CA ILE A 14 18.03 -8.41 -6.54
C ILE A 14 17.96 -9.22 -5.25
N LYS A 15 18.89 -10.16 -5.09
CA LYS A 15 18.96 -11.09 -3.95
C LYS A 15 19.70 -10.51 -2.74
N VAL A 16 20.64 -9.60 -2.98
CA VAL A 16 21.54 -9.02 -1.95
C VAL A 16 20.80 -8.34 -0.80
N LYS A 17 19.65 -7.71 -1.07
CA LYS A 17 18.87 -6.95 -0.07
C LYS A 17 17.51 -7.57 0.28
N ARG A 18 17.31 -8.86 0.01
CA ARG A 18 16.00 -9.53 0.18
C ARG A 18 15.44 -9.45 1.61
N GLU A 19 16.29 -9.44 2.62
CA GLU A 19 15.86 -9.36 4.03
C GLU A 19 15.34 -7.96 4.42
N GLU A 20 15.84 -6.92 3.74
CA GLU A 20 15.38 -5.55 3.90
C GLU A 20 14.03 -5.31 3.21
N TYR A 21 13.65 -6.20 2.29
CA TYR A 21 12.39 -6.15 1.55
C TYR A 21 11.38 -7.17 2.09
N GLY A 22 10.13 -7.06 1.64
CA GLY A 22 9.03 -7.92 2.08
C GLY A 22 8.49 -8.78 0.94
N PRO A 23 7.75 -9.86 1.24
CA PRO A 23 7.15 -10.68 0.20
C PRO A 23 6.08 -9.90 -0.58
N THR A 24 6.19 -9.91 -1.92
CA THR A 24 5.17 -9.38 -2.84
C THR A 24 4.56 -10.54 -3.62
N GLY A 25 3.34 -10.96 -3.26
CA GLY A 25 2.58 -11.96 -4.03
C GLY A 25 3.31 -13.30 -4.25
N ASN A 26 3.26 -13.81 -5.50
CA ASN A 26 3.79 -15.11 -5.97
C ASN A 26 5.33 -15.24 -5.88
N GLY A 27 5.90 -15.12 -4.69
CA GLY A 27 7.33 -15.27 -4.46
C GLY A 27 8.18 -14.06 -4.89
N GLY A 28 7.54 -12.94 -5.21
CA GLY A 28 8.22 -11.67 -5.44
C GLY A 28 8.77 -11.07 -4.14
N ASN A 29 9.67 -10.11 -4.30
CA ASN A 29 10.34 -9.46 -3.18
C ASN A 29 10.43 -7.95 -3.42
N GLY A 30 9.84 -7.16 -2.54
CA GLY A 30 9.63 -5.75 -2.82
C GLY A 30 9.13 -4.92 -1.65
N LEU A 31 8.84 -3.66 -1.95
CA LEU A 31 8.21 -2.70 -1.06
C LEU A 31 6.80 -2.38 -1.54
N ILE A 32 5.93 -2.02 -0.61
CA ILE A 32 4.62 -1.45 -0.88
C ILE A 32 4.81 0.07 -0.90
N LEU A 33 4.31 0.70 -1.96
CA LEU A 33 4.30 2.13 -2.16
C LEU A 33 2.85 2.60 -2.21
N HIS A 34 2.44 3.46 -1.28
CA HIS A 34 1.16 4.14 -1.33
C HIS A 34 1.40 5.63 -1.55
N THR A 35 0.90 6.17 -2.66
CA THR A 35 1.08 7.56 -3.06
C THR A 35 -0.25 8.28 -3.18
N SER A 36 -0.25 9.58 -2.96
CA SER A 36 -1.34 10.49 -3.30
C SER A 36 -0.84 11.54 -4.28
N LEU A 37 -1.45 11.61 -5.46
CA LEU A 37 -1.14 12.56 -6.53
C LEU A 37 -2.14 13.71 -6.50
N ALA A 38 -1.66 14.95 -6.34
CA ALA A 38 -2.47 16.14 -6.56
C ALA A 38 -2.83 16.26 -8.03
N VAL A 39 -4.10 16.56 -8.27
CA VAL A 39 -4.64 16.84 -9.59
C VAL A 39 -5.50 18.09 -9.53
N ASP A 40 -5.35 18.91 -10.57
CA ASP A 40 -6.26 20.00 -10.88
C ASP A 40 -7.68 19.43 -11.02
N PRO A 41 -8.67 19.92 -10.25
CA PRO A 41 -10.02 19.39 -10.29
C PRO A 41 -10.77 19.71 -11.59
N ASP A 42 -10.39 20.76 -12.31
CA ASP A 42 -11.13 21.26 -13.47
C ASP A 42 -10.65 20.59 -14.75
N CYS A 43 -9.35 20.34 -14.88
CA CYS A 43 -8.75 19.75 -16.09
C CYS A 43 -8.03 18.41 -15.87
N GLY A 44 -7.91 17.93 -14.63
CA GLY A 44 -7.24 16.66 -14.32
C GLY A 44 -5.71 16.70 -14.45
N GLN A 45 -5.12 17.88 -14.68
CA GLN A 45 -3.67 18.02 -14.82
C GLN A 45 -2.96 17.58 -13.53
N PRO A 46 -1.93 16.70 -13.62
CA PRO A 46 -1.15 16.32 -12.46
C PRO A 46 -0.32 17.51 -11.97
N LEU A 47 -0.49 17.86 -10.70
CA LEU A 47 0.23 18.96 -10.05
C LEU A 47 1.48 18.46 -9.30
N GLY A 48 1.48 17.18 -8.91
CA GLY A 48 2.63 16.55 -8.24
C GLY A 48 2.20 15.61 -7.13
N ILE A 49 3.18 14.96 -6.50
CA ILE A 49 2.96 14.03 -5.41
C ILE A 49 2.74 14.83 -4.12
N LEU A 50 1.62 14.58 -3.44
CA LEU A 50 1.29 15.20 -2.15
C LEU A 50 1.90 14.44 -0.98
N TRP A 51 1.90 13.11 -1.08
CA TRP A 51 2.29 12.23 0.02
C TRP A 51 2.68 10.85 -0.49
N GLU A 52 3.64 10.24 0.18
CA GLU A 52 4.05 8.87 -0.06
C GLU A 52 4.32 8.13 1.25
N LYS A 53 4.03 6.83 1.25
CA LYS A 53 4.47 5.91 2.28
C LYS A 53 5.04 4.66 1.64
N VAL A 54 6.22 4.29 2.11
CA VAL A 54 6.95 3.09 1.67
C VAL A 54 7.17 2.18 2.86
N TRP A 55 6.83 0.90 2.70
CA TRP A 55 7.07 -0.09 3.74
C TRP A 55 7.21 -1.49 3.15
N LYS A 56 7.85 -2.39 3.90
CA LYS A 56 7.90 -3.80 3.54
C LYS A 56 6.72 -4.55 4.13
N ARG A 57 6.22 -5.56 3.42
CA ARG A 57 5.26 -6.51 4.00
C ARG A 57 5.99 -7.39 5.03
N GLU A 58 5.36 -7.65 6.16
CA GLU A 58 5.89 -8.62 7.10
C GLU A 58 5.73 -10.05 6.59
N LYS A 59 6.75 -10.88 6.79
CA LYS A 59 6.69 -12.30 6.47
C LYS A 59 5.90 -12.99 7.57
N LEU A 60 4.71 -13.50 7.23
CA LEU A 60 3.95 -14.33 8.16
C LEU A 60 4.74 -15.59 8.47
N GLU A 61 4.85 -15.94 9.75
CA GLU A 61 5.34 -17.25 10.14
C GLU A 61 4.43 -18.34 9.57
N LYS A 62 5.04 -19.44 9.10
CA LYS A 62 4.29 -20.59 8.58
C LYS A 62 3.28 -21.06 9.63
N GLY A 63 2.00 -21.08 9.27
CA GLY A 63 0.89 -21.52 10.14
C GLY A 63 0.03 -20.41 10.72
N LYS A 64 0.46 -19.14 10.70
CA LYS A 64 -0.38 -18.01 11.14
C LYS A 64 -1.19 -17.46 9.95
N LYS A 65 -2.51 -17.73 9.94
CA LYS A 65 -3.43 -17.07 9.00
C LYS A 65 -3.46 -15.57 9.32
N ASN A 66 -3.34 -14.75 8.29
CA ASN A 66 -3.46 -13.29 8.41
C ASN A 66 -4.85 -12.97 8.96
N LYS A 67 -4.96 -12.51 10.22
CA LYS A 67 -6.20 -11.90 10.72
C LYS A 67 -6.33 -10.55 10.01
N ARG A 68 -6.84 -10.56 8.77
CA ARG A 68 -7.36 -9.33 8.16
C ARG A 68 -8.53 -8.90 9.02
N THR A 69 -8.28 -8.04 10.00
CA THR A 69 -9.35 -7.33 10.70
C THR A 69 -10.00 -6.45 9.65
N ARG A 70 -11.11 -6.89 9.06
CA ARG A 70 -12.03 -5.97 8.39
C ARG A 70 -12.56 -5.08 9.51
N THR A 71 -11.92 -3.95 9.73
CA THR A 71 -12.49 -2.87 10.53
C THR A 71 -13.69 -2.35 9.74
N PHE A 72 -14.83 -3.02 9.86
CA PHE A 72 -16.10 -2.38 9.61
C PHE A 72 -16.23 -1.33 10.71
N MET A 73 -15.93 -0.07 10.38
CA MET A 73 -16.42 1.05 11.16
C MET A 73 -17.94 0.87 11.24
N LYS A 74 -18.46 0.44 12.40
CA LYS A 74 -19.89 0.52 12.68
C LYS A 74 -20.28 1.97 12.46
N LYS A 75 -21.09 2.25 11.44
CA LYS A 75 -21.88 3.49 11.38
C LYS A 75 -22.76 3.46 12.63
N ASN A 76 -22.35 4.16 13.68
CA ASN A 76 -23.19 4.36 14.85
C ASN A 76 -24.43 5.14 14.39
N LEU A 77 -25.59 4.61 14.78
CA LEU A 77 -26.87 5.29 14.79
C LEU A 77 -26.72 6.67 15.44
N ILE A 78 -26.92 7.76 14.70
CA ILE A 78 -27.50 9.01 15.23
C ILE A 78 -28.22 9.74 14.08
N SER A 79 -29.55 9.67 14.11
CA SER A 79 -30.53 10.70 13.70
C SER A 79 -31.88 10.00 13.80
N GLY A 80 -32.67 10.21 14.84
CA GLY A 80 -33.24 11.52 15.17
C GLY A 80 -34.68 11.47 14.69
#